data_AF-Q2B4X7-F1
#
_entry.id   AF-Q2B4X7-F1
#
_cell.length_a   1.000
_cell.length_b   1.000
_cell.length_c   1.000
_cell.angle_alpha   90.00
_cell.angle_beta   90.00
_cell.angle_gamma   90.00
#
_symmetry.space_group_name_H-M   'P 1'
#
loop_
_entity.id
_entity.type
_entity.pdbx_description
1 polymer ?
#
loop_
_entity_poly.entity_id
_entity_poly.type
_entity_poly.pdbx_seq_one_letter_code
_entity_poly.pdbx_strand_id
1 'polypeptide(L)'
;MRVIAYFSFFFSREEGSFPFKNFYKVTASHKNGKIKSKYSVFKGGFFMSSSAYIKLVKTSSQETITIQEVKDLLEYYKAITAKTGDQVDWGYSKAAFPYEIKEYTQGDGKRLWLQSLDDRYNTILIGVGTETIQDADSTERIQSYIQLTLPENAAMGDKSKANEFCKFLAKKLQAELQLFNGRIMYFNGRK
;
A
#
# COMPACT_ATOMS: atom_id res chain seq x y z
N MET A 1 2.26 5.97 43.31
CA MET A 1 2.14 6.75 42.06
C MET A 1 2.47 5.84 40.88
N ARG A 2 1.56 5.66 39.91
CA ARG A 2 1.81 4.86 38.70
C ARG A 2 2.12 5.82 37.55
N VAL A 3 3.29 5.68 36.94
CA VAL A 3 3.68 6.43 35.74
C VAL A 3 3.54 5.49 34.55
N ILE A 4 2.77 5.89 33.54
CA ILE A 4 2.63 5.17 32.27
C ILE A 4 3.45 5.94 31.24
N ALA A 5 4.42 5.28 30.62
CA ALA A 5 5.24 5.85 29.55
C ALA A 5 5.20 4.91 28.34
N TYR A 6 5.09 5.50 27.14
CA TYR A 6 5.12 4.79 25.87
C TYR A 6 6.49 5.01 25.23
N PHE A 7 7.21 3.92 24.95
CA PHE A 7 8.53 3.97 24.31
C PHE A 7 8.49 3.22 22.98
N SER A 8 9.12 3.79 21.96
CA SER A 8 9.41 3.12 20.68
C SER A 8 10.82 2.57 20.72
N PHE A 9 10.99 1.26 20.55
CA PHE A 9 12.30 0.62 20.36
C PHE A 9 12.38 0.03 18.95
N PHE A 10 13.49 0.27 18.26
CA PHE A 10 13.79 -0.32 16.96
C PHE A 10 14.59 -1.59 17.20
N PHE A 11 14.02 -2.76 16.92
CA PHE A 11 14.75 -4.03 16.92
C PHE A 11 14.64 -4.62 15.53
N SER A 12 15.76 -4.69 14.82
CA SER A 12 15.84 -5.34 13.52
C SER A 12 15.90 -6.85 13.76
N ARG A 13 14.95 -7.61 13.22
CA ARG A 13 15.04 -9.06 13.14
C ARG A 13 14.64 -9.49 11.73
N GLU A 14 15.46 -10.36 11.15
CA GLU A 14 15.34 -10.89 9.80
C GLU A 14 14.05 -11.72 9.58
N GLU A 15 13.67 -11.73 8.31
CA GLU A 15 12.61 -12.48 7.61
C GLU A 15 11.16 -11.96 7.71
N GLY A 16 10.71 -11.44 6.56
CA GLY A 16 9.37 -11.72 6.02
C GLY A 16 8.16 -11.03 6.64
N SER A 17 8.32 -10.14 7.63
CA SER A 17 7.20 -9.38 8.19
C SER A 17 7.48 -7.88 8.19
N PHE A 18 6.49 -7.11 7.73
CA PHE A 18 6.49 -5.65 7.75
C PHE A 18 7.02 -5.12 9.08
N PRO A 19 7.90 -4.10 9.10
CA PRO A 19 8.33 -3.49 10.34
C PRO A 19 7.18 -2.61 10.87
N PHE A 20 6.23 -3.24 11.57
CA PHE A 20 5.36 -2.52 12.47
C PHE A 20 6.18 -2.13 13.70
N LYS A 21 6.11 -0.85 14.09
CA LYS A 21 6.62 -0.40 15.38
C LYS A 21 5.94 -1.21 16.48
N ASN A 22 6.71 -2.02 17.21
CA ASN A 22 6.22 -2.62 18.45
C ASN A 22 6.03 -1.50 19.47
N PHE A 23 4.78 -1.25 19.87
CA PHE A 23 4.48 -0.32 20.96
C PHE A 23 4.59 -1.06 22.29
N TYR A 24 5.56 -0.68 23.12
CA TYR A 24 5.71 -1.25 24.45
C TYR A 24 4.99 -0.35 25.46
N LYS A 25 4.01 -0.90 26.18
CA LYS A 25 3.47 -0.26 27.39
C LYS A 25 4.39 -0.59 28.55
N VAL A 26 5.09 0.41 29.07
CA VAL A 26 5.90 0.26 30.29
C VAL A 26 5.06 0.69 31.47
N THR A 27 4.86 -0.23 32.42
CA THR A 27 4.31 0.12 33.73
C THR A 27 5.40 -0.02 34.78
N ALA A 28 5.78 1.11 35.37
CA ALA A 28 6.72 1.17 36.48
C ALA A 28 5.93 1.27 37.80
N SER A 29 6.26 0.42 38.76
CA SER A 29 5.74 0.52 40.12
C SER A 29 6.91 0.62 41.10
N HIS A 30 6.82 1.58 42.01
CA HIS A 30 7.78 1.77 43.09
C HIS A 30 7.31 1.05 44.36
N LYS A 31 8.07 0.07 44.85
CA LYS A 31 7.89 -0.53 46.19
C LYS A 31 9.28 -0.75 46.81
N ASN A 32 9.46 -0.26 48.04
CA ASN A 32 10.66 -0.45 48.87
C ASN A 32 11.99 -0.09 48.17
N GLY A 33 12.09 1.12 47.60
CA GLY A 33 13.32 1.66 47.01
C GLY A 33 13.85 0.94 45.77
N LYS A 34 13.10 -0.04 45.23
CA LYS A 34 13.44 -0.77 44.00
C LYS A 34 12.38 -0.51 42.92
N ILE A 35 12.82 -0.03 41.76
CA ILE A 35 11.98 0.12 40.57
C ILE A 35 11.77 -1.26 39.96
N LYS A 36 10.52 -1.76 39.94
CA LYS A 36 10.17 -2.93 39.13
C LYS A 36 9.47 -2.44 37.86
N SER A 37 10.14 -2.56 36.72
CA SER A 37 9.54 -2.36 35.41
C SER A 37 8.92 -3.68 34.93
N LYS A 38 7.62 -3.68 34.65
CA LYS A 38 7.01 -4.77 33.88
C LYS A 38 6.91 -4.33 32.42
N TYR A 39 7.54 -5.10 31.54
CA TYR A 39 7.38 -4.99 30.10
C TYR A 39 6.26 -5.91 29.69
N SER A 40 5.18 -5.34 29.15
CA SER A 40 4.18 -6.13 28.42
C SER A 40 4.38 -5.86 26.93
N VAL A 41 4.77 -6.91 26.21
CA VAL A 41 4.75 -6.90 24.74
C VAL A 41 3.27 -6.86 24.35
N PHE A 42 2.82 -5.74 23.80
CA PHE A 42 1.67 -5.81 22.91
C PHE A 42 2.18 -6.57 21.68
N LYS A 43 1.95 -7.88 21.62
CA LYS A 43 1.95 -8.56 20.33
C LYS A 43 0.90 -7.79 19.54
N GLY A 44 1.34 -7.07 18.51
CA GLY A 44 0.44 -6.31 17.66
C GLY A 44 -0.78 -7.18 17.39
N GLY A 45 -1.96 -6.70 17.80
CA GLY A 45 -3.17 -7.22 17.22
C GLY A 45 -2.97 -7.18 15.71
N PHE A 46 -3.44 -8.21 15.01
CA PHE A 46 -3.50 -8.22 13.55
C PHE A 46 -4.07 -6.87 13.08
N PHE A 47 -3.20 -5.93 12.71
CA PHE A 47 -3.62 -4.64 12.19
C PHE A 47 -4.05 -4.92 10.74
N MET A 48 -5.35 -5.07 10.52
CA MET A 48 -5.91 -5.52 9.25
C MET A 48 -5.70 -4.46 8.17
N SER A 49 -4.57 -4.52 7.48
CA SER A 49 -4.38 -3.82 6.21
C SER A 49 -5.19 -4.54 5.11
N SER A 50 -5.79 -3.77 4.19
CA SER A 50 -6.47 -4.34 3.03
C SER A 50 -5.65 -4.10 1.79
N SER A 51 -5.59 -5.09 0.90
CA SER A 51 -4.80 -5.02 -0.33
C SER A 51 -5.62 -5.34 -1.56
N ALA A 52 -5.28 -4.69 -2.67
CA ALA A 52 -5.71 -5.01 -4.01
C ALA A 52 -4.49 -5.37 -4.85
N TYR A 53 -4.68 -6.20 -5.88
CA TYR A 53 -3.61 -6.72 -6.71
C TYR A 53 -3.92 -6.52 -8.18
N ILE A 54 -2.96 -6.00 -8.93
CA ILE A 54 -3.00 -5.93 -10.38
C ILE A 54 -1.97 -6.94 -10.89
N LYS A 55 -2.45 -8.07 -11.40
CA LYS A 55 -1.61 -9.19 -11.82
C LYS A 55 -1.34 -9.11 -13.32
N LEU A 56 -0.07 -9.12 -13.69
CA LEU A 56 0.35 -9.14 -15.09
C LEU A 56 0.25 -10.56 -15.62
N VAL A 57 -0.62 -10.76 -16.59
CA VAL A 57 -0.89 -12.06 -17.23
C VAL A 57 -0.22 -12.10 -18.59
N LYS A 58 -0.09 -13.28 -19.21
CA LYS A 58 0.52 -13.43 -20.55
C LYS A 58 -0.13 -12.58 -21.64
N THR A 59 -1.37 -12.14 -21.42
CA THR A 59 -2.15 -11.30 -22.34
C THR A 59 -2.18 -9.83 -21.94
N SER A 60 -1.42 -9.45 -20.91
CA SER A 60 -1.18 -8.05 -20.55
C SER A 60 -0.27 -7.37 -21.57
N SER A 61 -0.28 -6.04 -21.57
CA SER A 61 0.58 -5.26 -22.48
C SER A 61 2.08 -5.43 -22.16
N GLN A 62 2.39 -5.86 -20.94
CA GLN A 62 3.71 -6.27 -20.47
C GLN A 62 3.56 -7.31 -19.34
N GLU A 63 4.53 -8.22 -19.21
CA GLU A 63 4.50 -9.29 -18.19
C GLU A 63 5.27 -8.94 -16.91
N THR A 64 6.13 -7.94 -16.97
CA THR A 64 6.89 -7.41 -15.83
C THR A 64 6.67 -5.91 -15.71
N ILE A 65 6.87 -5.38 -14.50
CA ILE A 65 6.82 -3.94 -14.24
C ILE A 65 7.78 -3.60 -13.11
N THR A 66 8.29 -2.38 -13.11
CA THR A 66 9.13 -1.81 -12.05
C THR A 66 8.35 -0.77 -11.27
N ILE A 67 8.80 -0.45 -10.05
CA ILE A 67 8.19 0.62 -9.24
C ILE A 67 8.24 1.98 -9.96
N GLN A 68 9.25 2.20 -10.79
CA GLN A 68 9.44 3.45 -11.53
C GLN A 68 8.36 3.57 -12.61
N GLU A 69 8.09 2.51 -13.36
CA GLU A 69 6.99 2.51 -14.34
C GLU A 69 5.62 2.72 -13.66
N VAL A 70 5.42 2.14 -12.48
CA VAL A 70 4.19 2.40 -11.70
C VAL A 70 4.08 3.87 -11.31
N LYS A 71 5.18 4.49 -10.88
CA LYS A 71 5.22 5.93 -10.58
C LYS A 71 4.90 6.76 -11.82
N ASP A 72 5.53 6.44 -12.94
CA ASP A 72 5.33 7.18 -14.20
C ASP A 72 3.88 7.08 -14.69
N LEU A 73 3.23 5.91 -14.51
CA LEU A 73 1.80 5.74 -14.78
C LEU A 73 0.91 6.59 -13.86
N LEU A 74 1.25 6.71 -12.57
CA LEU A 74 0.51 7.55 -11.62
C LEU A 74 0.71 9.05 -11.90
N GLU A 75 1.92 9.46 -12.26
CA GLU A 75 2.21 10.84 -12.69
C GLU A 75 1.47 11.15 -14.01
N TYR A 76 1.42 10.21 -14.95
CA TYR A 76 0.60 10.35 -16.15
C TYR A 76 -0.89 10.48 -15.81
N TYR A 77 -1.42 9.67 -14.88
CA TYR A 77 -2.80 9.80 -14.40
C TYR A 77 -3.07 11.19 -13.80
N LYS A 78 -2.17 11.67 -12.94
CA LYS A 78 -2.23 13.01 -12.36
C LYS A 78 -2.23 14.10 -13.44
N ALA A 79 -1.36 14.00 -14.44
CA ALA A 79 -1.27 14.96 -15.52
C ALA A 79 -2.54 15.01 -16.38
N ILE A 80 -3.11 13.87 -16.77
CA ILE A 80 -4.33 13.86 -17.59
C ILE A 80 -5.56 14.32 -16.80
N THR A 81 -5.64 14.03 -15.51
CA THR A 81 -6.77 14.47 -14.67
C THR A 81 -6.69 15.96 -14.31
N ALA A 82 -5.48 16.52 -14.20
CA ALA A 82 -5.29 17.96 -14.07
C ALA A 82 -5.80 18.72 -15.30
N LYS A 83 -5.41 18.29 -16.51
CA LYS A 83 -5.87 18.90 -17.78
C LYS A 83 -7.39 18.91 -17.94
N THR A 84 -8.05 17.82 -17.54
CA THR A 84 -9.52 17.74 -17.55
C THR A 84 -10.13 18.69 -16.52
N GLY A 85 -9.48 18.89 -15.37
CA GLY A 85 -9.92 19.85 -14.34
C GLY A 85 -9.78 21.31 -14.76
N ASP A 86 -8.72 21.65 -15.52
CA ASP A 86 -8.52 23.02 -16.02
C ASP A 86 -9.59 23.45 -17.03
N GLN A 87 -10.23 22.48 -17.70
CA GLN A 87 -11.36 22.73 -18.61
C GLN A 87 -12.70 22.91 -17.88
N VAL A 88 -12.76 22.58 -16.59
CA VAL A 88 -14.02 22.52 -15.80
C VAL A 88 -13.82 23.16 -14.42
N ASP A 89 -13.40 24.43 -14.39
CA ASP A 89 -13.34 25.35 -13.24
C ASP A 89 -12.63 24.87 -11.93
N TRP A 90 -12.17 25.84 -11.17
CA TRP A 90 -11.08 25.74 -10.19
C TRP A 90 -11.38 24.85 -8.98
N GLY A 91 -10.73 23.67 -8.92
CA GLY A 91 -10.71 22.80 -7.75
C GLY A 91 -10.66 21.29 -8.05
N TYR A 92 -11.04 20.89 -9.26
CA TYR A 92 -11.15 19.47 -9.65
C TYR A 92 -9.79 18.76 -9.71
N SER A 93 -8.73 19.44 -10.16
CA SER A 93 -7.38 18.87 -10.30
C SER A 93 -6.78 18.42 -8.96
N LYS A 94 -6.96 19.19 -7.88
CA LYS A 94 -6.54 18.81 -6.52
C LYS A 94 -7.36 17.65 -5.95
N ALA A 95 -8.64 17.56 -6.29
CA ALA A 95 -9.50 16.47 -5.84
C ALA A 95 -9.26 15.15 -6.58
N ALA A 96 -8.83 15.21 -7.84
CA ALA A 96 -8.60 14.03 -8.67
C ALA A 96 -7.36 13.22 -8.25
N PHE A 97 -6.31 13.90 -7.78
CA PHE A 97 -5.10 13.27 -7.23
C PHE A 97 -4.64 13.98 -5.95
N PRO A 98 -5.26 13.69 -4.79
CA PRO A 98 -5.02 14.41 -3.52
C PRO A 98 -3.77 13.91 -2.78
N TYR A 99 -2.75 13.43 -3.49
CA TYR A 99 -1.56 12.82 -2.90
C TYR A 99 -0.26 13.41 -3.47
N GLU A 100 0.74 13.48 -2.61
CA GLU A 100 2.15 13.57 -2.99
C GLU A 100 2.71 12.15 -3.14
N ILE A 101 3.46 11.88 -4.21
CA ILE A 101 4.10 10.58 -4.44
C ILE A 101 5.51 10.62 -3.85
N LYS A 102 5.72 9.88 -2.76
CA LYS A 102 7.05 9.72 -2.14
C LYS A 102 7.60 8.34 -2.44
N GLU A 103 8.88 8.28 -2.79
CA GLU A 103 9.60 7.02 -2.92
C GLU A 103 10.31 6.69 -1.61
N TYR A 104 10.29 5.43 -1.22
CA TYR A 104 11.10 4.96 -0.13
C TYR A 104 11.55 3.53 -0.38
N THR A 105 12.78 3.23 0.02
CA THR A 105 13.32 1.88 0.03
C THR A 105 13.15 1.33 1.44
N GLN A 106 12.49 0.18 1.57
CA GLN A 106 12.32 -0.48 2.87
C GLN A 106 12.50 -1.99 2.70
N GLY A 107 13.49 -2.55 3.41
CA GLY A 107 13.86 -3.95 3.23
C GLY A 107 14.46 -4.21 1.85
N ASP A 108 13.91 -5.20 1.16
CA ASP A 108 14.32 -5.75 -0.13
C ASP A 108 13.70 -5.04 -1.35
N GLY A 109 12.82 -4.05 -1.15
CA GLY A 109 12.08 -3.44 -2.25
C GLY A 109 11.93 -1.91 -2.17
N LYS A 110 11.84 -1.30 -3.35
CA LYS A 110 11.37 0.09 -3.51
C LYS A 110 9.84 0.12 -3.44
N ARG A 111 9.29 1.16 -2.81
CA ARG A 111 7.86 1.37 -2.63
C ARG A 111 7.47 2.81 -2.91
N LEU A 112 6.21 3.03 -3.28
CA LEU A 112 5.60 4.35 -3.34
C LEU A 112 4.70 4.55 -2.13
N TRP A 113 4.81 5.72 -1.52
CA TRP A 113 3.94 6.22 -0.49
C TRP A 113 3.17 7.40 -1.07
N LEU A 114 1.88 7.19 -1.34
CA LEU A 114 0.96 8.28 -1.66
C LEU A 114 0.50 8.91 -0.36
N GLN A 115 0.99 10.10 -0.03
CA GLN A 115 0.66 10.79 1.22
C GLN A 115 -0.20 12.02 0.92
N SER A 116 -1.32 12.15 1.61
CA SER A 116 -2.19 13.34 1.52
C SER A 116 -1.85 14.37 2.61
N LEU A 117 -2.07 15.65 2.30
CA LEU A 117 -2.14 16.76 3.26
C LEU A 117 -3.59 17.25 3.49
N ASP A 118 -4.56 16.71 2.76
CA ASP A 118 -6.00 16.97 2.91
C ASP A 118 -6.59 15.97 3.91
N ASP A 119 -7.28 16.46 4.94
CA ASP A 119 -7.85 15.69 6.05
C ASP A 119 -8.84 14.58 5.62
N ARG A 120 -9.36 14.65 4.39
CA ARG A 120 -10.27 13.63 3.84
C ARG A 120 -9.56 12.37 3.32
N TYR A 121 -8.24 12.43 3.21
CA TYR A 121 -7.37 11.38 2.71
C TYR A 121 -6.18 11.23 3.65
N ASN A 122 -5.57 10.06 3.67
CA ASN A 122 -4.40 9.83 4.52
C ASN A 122 -3.28 9.25 3.68
N THR A 123 -3.42 7.99 3.29
CA THR A 123 -2.31 7.30 2.65
C THR A 123 -2.72 6.05 1.86
N ILE A 124 -1.96 5.79 0.80
CA ILE A 124 -1.98 4.54 0.04
C ILE A 124 -0.53 4.10 -0.17
N LEU A 125 -0.23 2.83 0.11
CA LEU A 125 1.08 2.25 -0.16
C LEU A 125 1.03 1.44 -1.45
N ILE A 126 2.07 1.52 -2.26
CA ILE A 126 2.16 0.79 -3.52
C ILE A 126 3.51 0.09 -3.62
N GLY A 127 3.46 -1.19 -3.95
CA GLY A 127 4.64 -2.02 -4.18
C GLY A 127 4.50 -2.83 -5.46
N VAL A 128 5.63 -3.36 -5.91
CA VAL A 128 5.71 -4.35 -6.98
C VAL A 128 6.32 -5.61 -6.40
N GLY A 129 5.76 -6.75 -6.78
CA GLY A 129 6.26 -8.05 -6.35
C GLY A 129 6.12 -9.09 -7.45
N THR A 130 6.57 -10.30 -7.13
CA THR A 130 6.43 -11.47 -7.98
C THR A 130 5.91 -12.64 -7.16
N GLU A 131 5.12 -13.51 -7.77
CA GLU A 131 4.66 -14.77 -7.20
C GLU A 131 4.86 -15.91 -8.20
N THR A 132 5.18 -17.11 -7.71
CA THR A 132 5.17 -18.31 -8.56
C THR A 132 3.73 -18.79 -8.67
N ILE A 133 3.25 -18.95 -9.90
CA ILE A 133 1.93 -19.52 -10.19
C ILE A 133 2.06 -20.76 -11.07
N GLN A 134 1.03 -21.59 -11.01
CA GLN A 134 0.89 -22.75 -11.90
C GLN A 134 -0.08 -22.39 -13.04
N ASP A 135 0.36 -22.53 -14.27
CA ASP A 135 -0.50 -22.37 -15.46
C ASP A 135 -1.37 -23.61 -15.70
N ALA A 136 -2.32 -23.50 -16.64
CA ALA A 136 -3.22 -24.59 -17.03
C ALA A 136 -2.48 -25.88 -17.48
N ASP A 137 -1.29 -25.74 -18.04
CA ASP A 137 -0.46 -26.85 -18.50
C ASP A 137 0.43 -27.44 -17.38
N SER A 138 0.13 -27.13 -16.11
CA SER A 138 0.92 -27.53 -14.93
C SER A 138 2.36 -27.02 -14.92
N THR A 139 2.68 -26.02 -15.74
CA THR A 139 3.99 -25.36 -15.76
C THR A 139 4.03 -24.24 -14.73
N GLU A 140 5.13 -24.16 -13.97
CA GLU A 140 5.35 -23.04 -13.06
C GLU A 140 5.86 -21.82 -13.83
N ARG A 141 5.32 -20.65 -13.52
CA ARG A 141 5.85 -19.38 -14.01
C ARG A 141 5.87 -18.32 -12.92
N ILE A 142 6.79 -17.38 -13.08
CA ILE A 142 6.84 -16.18 -12.25
C ILE A 142 5.85 -15.16 -12.82
N GLN A 143 4.92 -14.69 -11.99
CA GLN A 143 3.97 -13.65 -12.31
C GLN A 143 4.32 -12.37 -11.54
N SER A 144 4.48 -11.25 -12.26
CA SER A 144 4.64 -9.94 -11.65
C SER A 144 3.28 -9.34 -11.28
N TYR A 145 3.23 -8.58 -10.18
CA TYR A 145 2.04 -7.87 -9.75
C TYR A 145 2.37 -6.51 -9.13
N ILE A 146 1.38 -5.62 -9.18
CA ILE A 146 1.35 -4.38 -8.39
C ILE A 146 0.42 -4.60 -7.22
N GLN A 147 0.87 -4.31 -6.01
CA GLN A 147 0.07 -4.33 -4.79
C GLN A 147 -0.25 -2.90 -4.35
N LEU A 148 -1.53 -2.61 -4.13
CA LEU A 148 -1.95 -1.39 -3.44
C LEU A 148 -2.47 -1.78 -2.06
N THR A 149 -1.96 -1.14 -1.01
CA THR A 149 -2.30 -1.42 0.38
C THR A 149 -2.87 -0.18 1.05
N LEU A 150 -4.03 -0.35 1.68
CA LEU A 150 -4.64 0.62 2.58
C LEU A 150 -4.29 0.22 4.02
N PRO A 151 -3.51 1.02 4.75
CA PRO A 151 -3.30 0.82 6.18
C PRO A 151 -4.60 1.09 6.95
N GLU A 152 -4.64 0.67 8.21
CA GLU A 152 -5.84 0.79 9.05
C GLU A 152 -6.33 2.24 9.22
N ASN A 153 -5.40 3.19 9.22
CA ASN A 153 -5.72 4.62 9.32
C ASN A 153 -6.13 5.26 7.98
N ALA A 154 -6.26 4.48 6.91
CA ALA A 154 -6.75 4.97 5.62
C ALA A 154 -8.19 5.50 5.76
N ALA A 155 -8.42 6.70 5.24
CA ALA A 155 -9.74 7.31 5.20
C ALA A 155 -10.64 6.60 4.18
N MET A 156 -11.95 6.80 4.30
CA MET A 156 -12.90 6.29 3.29
C MET A 156 -12.59 6.84 1.88
N GLY A 157 -12.08 8.07 1.80
CA GLY A 157 -11.59 8.68 0.56
C GLY A 157 -10.43 7.90 -0.07
N ASP A 158 -9.50 7.39 0.74
CA ASP A 158 -8.37 6.58 0.26
C ASP A 158 -8.84 5.30 -0.41
N LYS A 159 -9.84 4.63 0.16
CA LYS A 159 -10.41 3.43 -0.46
C LYS A 159 -11.03 3.73 -1.83
N SER A 160 -11.73 4.86 -1.98
CA SER A 160 -12.29 5.26 -3.27
C SER A 160 -11.18 5.53 -4.29
N LYS A 161 -10.19 6.34 -3.92
CA LYS A 161 -9.09 6.71 -4.81
C LYS A 161 -8.19 5.53 -5.17
N ALA A 162 -7.90 4.65 -4.21
CA ALA A 162 -7.16 3.42 -4.48
C ALA A 162 -7.89 2.52 -5.48
N ASN A 163 -9.23 2.40 -5.39
CA ASN A 163 -10.02 1.68 -6.39
C ASN A 163 -9.96 2.33 -7.79
N GLU A 164 -9.94 3.67 -7.86
CA GLU A 164 -9.75 4.40 -9.12
C GLU A 164 -8.36 4.10 -9.72
N PHE A 165 -7.29 4.22 -8.92
CA PHE A 165 -5.92 3.92 -9.34
C PHE A 165 -5.77 2.48 -9.80
N CYS A 166 -6.31 1.51 -9.04
CA CYS A 166 -6.35 0.10 -9.42
C CYS A 166 -6.94 -0.11 -10.81
N LYS A 167 -8.12 0.47 -11.07
CA LYS A 167 -8.81 0.34 -12.37
C LYS A 167 -8.04 1.03 -13.49
N PHE A 168 -7.46 2.20 -13.22
CA PHE A 168 -6.66 2.91 -14.21
C PHE A 168 -5.43 2.11 -14.63
N LEU A 169 -4.64 1.64 -13.65
CA LEU A 169 -3.43 0.86 -13.89
C LEU A 169 -3.76 -0.46 -14.61
N ALA A 170 -4.79 -1.18 -14.14
CA ALA A 170 -5.19 -2.44 -14.76
C ALA A 170 -5.68 -2.26 -16.21
N LYS A 171 -6.39 -1.17 -16.51
CA LYS A 171 -6.76 -0.82 -17.89
C LYS A 171 -5.55 -0.51 -18.76
N LYS A 172 -4.60 0.27 -18.25
CA LYS A 172 -3.39 0.64 -19.00
C LYS A 172 -2.49 -0.55 -19.30
N LEU A 173 -2.42 -1.49 -18.37
CA LEU A 173 -1.58 -2.68 -18.48
C LEU A 173 -2.30 -3.89 -19.08
N GLN A 174 -3.59 -3.77 -19.41
CA GLN A 174 -4.43 -4.90 -19.83
C GLN A 174 -4.32 -6.09 -18.86
N ALA A 175 -4.40 -5.79 -17.56
CA ALA A 175 -4.10 -6.74 -16.49
C ALA A 175 -5.37 -7.33 -15.87
N GLU A 176 -5.16 -8.38 -15.06
CA GLU A 176 -6.18 -8.85 -14.12
C GLU A 176 -6.13 -8.00 -12.85
N LEU A 177 -7.29 -7.55 -12.37
CA LEU A 177 -7.42 -6.76 -11.16
C LEU A 177 -8.25 -7.50 -10.11
N GLN A 178 -7.65 -7.81 -8.98
CA GLN A 178 -8.34 -8.21 -7.76
C GLN A 178 -8.53 -6.98 -6.85
N LEU A 179 -9.78 -6.59 -6.64
CA LEU A 179 -10.15 -5.45 -5.79
C LEU A 179 -9.97 -5.77 -4.30
N PHE A 180 -9.98 -4.74 -3.45
CA PHE A 180 -9.88 -4.86 -1.99
C PHE A 180 -10.96 -5.74 -1.33
N ASN A 181 -12.08 -5.98 -2.02
CA ASN A 181 -13.15 -6.87 -1.56
C ASN A 181 -13.06 -8.29 -2.16
N GLY A 182 -11.98 -8.61 -2.87
CA GLY A 182 -11.75 -9.89 -3.51
C GLY A 182 -12.37 -10.06 -4.89
N ARG A 183 -13.20 -9.12 -5.37
CA ARG A 183 -13.78 -9.21 -6.72
C ARG A 183 -12.68 -9.09 -7.78
N ILE A 184 -12.70 -10.00 -8.76
CA ILE A 184 -11.78 -10.01 -9.90
C ILE A 184 -12.41 -9.32 -11.11
N MET A 185 -11.61 -8.52 -11.82
CA MET A 185 -11.93 -7.86 -13.09
C MET A 185 -10.83 -8.15 -14.10
N TYR A 186 -11.21 -8.37 -15.35
CA TYR A 186 -10.28 -8.67 -16.45
C TYR A 186 -10.26 -7.51 -17.44
N PHE A 187 -9.09 -6.95 -17.70
CA PHE A 187 -8.89 -5.86 -18.68
C PHE A 187 -8.04 -6.28 -19.88
N ASN A 188 -7.57 -7.52 -19.91
CA ASN A 188 -7.01 -8.17 -21.08
C ASN A 188 -8.11 -8.46 -22.11
N GLY A 189 -7.77 -8.35 -23.39
CA GLY A 189 -8.64 -8.82 -24.46
C GLY A 189 -8.89 -10.31 -24.29
N ARG A 190 -10.15 -10.73 -24.23
CA ARG A 190 -10.49 -12.16 -24.37
C ARG A 190 -10.09 -12.56 -25.79
N LYS A 191 -9.06 -13.40 -25.92
CA LYS A 191 -8.83 -14.14 -27.16
C LYS A 191 -9.82 -15.30 -27.22
#